data_AF-A0A1J1CAT7-F1
#
_entry.id   AF-A0A1J1CAT7-F1
#
_cell.length_a   1.000
_cell.length_b   1.000
_cell.length_c   1.000
_cell.angle_alpha   90.00
_cell.angle_beta   90.00
_cell.angle_gamma   90.00
#
_symmetry.space_group_name_H-M   'P 1'
#
loop_
_entity.id
_entity.type
_entity.pdbx_description
1 polymer ?
#
loop_
_entity_poly.entity_id
_entity_poly.type
_entity_poly.pdbx_seq_one_letter_code
_entity_poly.pdbx_strand_id
1 'polypeptide(L)'
;MASDSNVPGAFKTSDGIFYLDLPPRADNAPGGAQFAREIAGLNLAERETAIVKAFLAGNVPSFSRKLRPLTFRQTLGSNSYTVVIFPVCDYLAIGSDEDYLYIPLTPSTAQYLAERMHCSMPTQKLVDIIYNKAGIKLRPQPIPPSDQMTTVPVFMQHTDSVKQQLGEMGYDRTADSLIAGHKKDIIISNKIYSPDRNYERVVIYGWHRSVNDPIQPVYNGHSAQYADYSHGVRLIWNTVLINGDSSSFREILKNSQLAGLLSSEGVITRPYYPPSDLFTSMGSLLNSSPSQFILFPNYPNPFNGTTTLSYRLKQSTPVNLSIYNAKGEKIATLINQFQPAGEYRLQWNAATFSSGCYFYRLSSASFSQSRKMLMIK
;
A
#
# COMPACT_ATOMS: atom_id res chain seq x y z
N MET A 1 -6.48 14.13 28.86
CA MET A 1 -5.26 14.44 28.12
C MET A 1 -4.33 13.25 28.29
N ALA A 2 -4.22 12.40 27.27
CA ALA A 2 -3.36 11.22 27.30
C ALA A 2 -1.99 11.60 26.73
N SER A 3 -0.96 11.31 27.51
CA SER A 3 0.46 11.57 27.28
C SER A 3 0.99 10.91 26.01
N ASP A 4 1.92 11.61 25.38
CA ASP A 4 2.79 11.13 24.30
C ASP A 4 3.34 9.73 24.60
N SER A 5 2.76 8.73 23.93
CA SER A 5 3.45 7.48 23.68
C SER A 5 3.49 7.32 22.16
N ASN A 6 4.70 7.16 21.62
CA ASN A 6 4.91 6.82 20.23
C ASN A 6 4.19 5.50 19.92
N VAL A 7 2.98 5.60 19.38
CA VAL A 7 2.24 4.46 18.85
C VAL A 7 2.79 4.19 17.43
N PRO A 8 3.33 3.00 17.14
CA PRO A 8 3.86 2.70 15.81
C PRO A 8 2.81 2.85 14.70
N GLY A 9 3.14 3.54 13.61
CA GLY A 9 2.44 3.42 12.32
C GLY A 9 1.37 4.45 11.97
N ALA A 10 1.07 5.42 12.85
CA ALA A 10 0.33 6.62 12.47
C ALA A 10 0.93 7.83 13.19
N PHE A 11 1.13 8.93 12.48
CA PHE A 11 1.55 10.17 13.11
C PHE A 11 0.32 11.01 13.44
N LYS A 12 0.26 11.47 14.69
CA LYS A 12 -0.71 12.46 15.13
C LYS A 12 -0.13 13.84 14.81
N THR A 13 -0.85 14.60 14.01
CA THR A 13 -0.52 16.00 13.73
C THR A 13 -0.89 16.88 14.92
N SER A 14 -0.30 18.08 15.02
CA SER A 14 -0.47 19.00 16.16
C SER A 14 -1.92 19.45 16.39
N ASP A 15 -2.75 19.38 15.34
CA ASP A 15 -4.20 19.62 15.31
C ASP A 15 -5.04 18.38 15.66
N GLY A 16 -4.39 17.26 16.03
CA GLY A 16 -5.06 16.06 16.54
C GLY A 16 -5.61 15.14 15.45
N ILE A 17 -5.21 15.34 14.18
CA ILE A 17 -5.59 14.47 13.07
C ILE A 17 -4.57 13.34 12.93
N PHE A 18 -5.08 12.13 12.70
CA PHE A 18 -4.27 10.93 12.50
C PHE A 18 -4.14 10.65 11.00
N TYR A 19 -2.95 10.28 10.55
CA TYR A 19 -2.70 9.92 9.16
C TYR A 19 -1.98 8.57 9.07
N LEU A 20 -2.26 7.84 7.99
CA LEU A 20 -1.41 6.74 7.56
C LEU A 20 0.03 7.24 7.37
N ASP A 21 1.01 6.45 7.80
CA ASP A 21 2.43 6.72 7.60
C ASP A 21 2.83 6.49 6.13
N LEU A 22 2.47 7.48 5.29
CA LEU A 22 2.77 7.54 3.87
C LEU A 22 3.56 8.80 3.55
N PRO A 23 4.54 8.74 2.63
CA PRO A 23 5.22 9.94 2.18
C PRO A 23 4.22 10.94 1.56
N PRO A 24 4.56 12.24 1.53
CA PRO A 24 3.79 13.23 0.77
C PRO A 24 3.63 12.80 -0.68
N ARG A 25 2.49 13.16 -1.28
CA ARG A 25 2.26 12.94 -2.71
C ARG A 25 3.26 13.80 -3.50
N ALA A 26 3.97 13.21 -4.45
CA ALA A 26 4.85 13.97 -5.33
C ALA A 26 4.04 14.86 -6.29
N ASP A 27 4.53 16.07 -6.57
CA ASP A 27 3.84 17.04 -7.43
C ASP A 27 3.58 16.50 -8.84
N ASN A 28 4.51 15.69 -9.36
CA ASN A 28 4.42 15.05 -10.68
C ASN A 28 3.73 13.67 -10.66
N ALA A 29 3.17 13.24 -9.53
CA ALA A 29 2.47 11.96 -9.47
C ALA A 29 1.21 11.99 -10.36
N PRO A 30 0.86 10.88 -11.04
CA PRO A 30 -0.30 10.84 -11.92
C PRO A 30 -1.60 11.01 -11.15
N GLY A 31 -2.57 11.71 -11.73
CA GLY A 31 -3.96 11.69 -11.26
C GLY A 31 -4.62 10.33 -11.52
N GLY A 32 -5.81 10.11 -10.97
CA GLY A 32 -6.58 8.88 -11.09
C GLY A 32 -6.84 8.47 -12.55
N ALA A 33 -7.21 9.42 -13.41
CA ALA A 33 -7.47 9.15 -14.82
C ALA A 33 -6.20 8.74 -15.59
N GLN A 34 -5.05 9.37 -15.30
CA GLN A 34 -3.78 8.97 -15.90
C GLN A 34 -3.35 7.59 -15.42
N PHE A 35 -3.39 7.36 -14.10
CA PHE A 35 -3.02 6.09 -13.51
C PHE A 35 -3.90 4.95 -14.06
N ALA A 36 -5.21 5.20 -14.23
CA ALA A 36 -6.12 4.24 -14.85
C ALA A 36 -5.67 3.78 -16.24
N ARG A 37 -5.22 4.71 -17.10
CA ARG A 37 -4.68 4.38 -18.43
C ARG A 37 -3.42 3.54 -18.35
N GLU A 38 -2.54 3.85 -17.40
CA GLU A 38 -1.28 3.11 -17.19
C GLU A 38 -1.52 1.65 -16.80
N ILE A 39 -2.57 1.37 -16.02
CA ILE A 39 -2.85 0.03 -15.51
C ILE A 39 -3.91 -0.76 -16.31
N ALA A 40 -4.59 -0.15 -17.27
CA ALA A 40 -5.72 -0.75 -17.98
C ALA A 40 -5.39 -2.03 -18.76
N GLY A 41 -4.18 -2.11 -19.31
CA GLY A 41 -3.72 -3.27 -20.10
C GLY A 41 -2.89 -4.28 -19.32
N LEU A 42 -2.67 -4.06 -18.02
CA LEU A 42 -1.82 -4.92 -17.20
C LEU A 42 -2.56 -6.17 -16.75
N ASN A 43 -1.83 -7.29 -16.63
CA ASN A 43 -2.38 -8.47 -15.96
C ASN A 43 -2.55 -8.20 -14.45
N LEU A 44 -3.25 -9.10 -13.74
CA LEU A 44 -3.58 -8.91 -12.32
C LEU A 44 -2.35 -8.63 -11.44
N ALA A 45 -1.26 -9.37 -11.62
CA ALA A 45 -0.04 -9.23 -10.82
C ALA A 45 0.67 -7.88 -11.09
N GLU A 46 0.76 -7.50 -12.35
CA GLU A 46 1.35 -6.22 -12.78
C GLU A 46 0.51 -5.03 -12.30
N ARG A 47 -0.81 -5.12 -12.43
CA ARG A 47 -1.77 -4.12 -11.96
C ARG A 47 -1.63 -3.88 -10.46
N GLU A 48 -1.66 -4.95 -9.66
CA GLU A 48 -1.53 -4.84 -8.21
C GLU A 48 -0.14 -4.38 -7.77
N THR A 49 0.90 -4.77 -8.50
CA THR A 49 2.25 -4.20 -8.29
C THR A 49 2.27 -2.70 -8.54
N ALA A 50 1.68 -2.22 -9.64
CA ALA A 50 1.62 -0.79 -9.96
C ALA A 50 0.82 -0.01 -8.90
N ILE A 51 -0.30 -0.55 -8.44
CA ILE A 51 -1.11 0.02 -7.35
C ILE A 51 -0.29 0.12 -6.05
N VAL A 52 0.37 -0.96 -5.65
CA VAL A 52 1.20 -0.97 -4.45
C VAL A 52 2.33 0.07 -4.54
N LYS A 53 3.01 0.15 -5.70
CA LYS A 53 4.07 1.15 -5.92
C LYS A 53 3.52 2.58 -5.81
N ALA A 54 2.39 2.87 -6.46
CA ALA A 54 1.76 4.18 -6.40
C ALA A 54 1.31 4.54 -4.96
N PHE A 55 0.68 3.60 -4.26
CA PHE A 55 0.23 3.79 -2.88
C PHE A 55 1.39 4.09 -1.93
N LEU A 56 2.43 3.26 -1.94
CA LEU A 56 3.60 3.41 -1.06
C LEU A 56 4.48 4.62 -1.42
N ALA A 57 4.42 5.09 -2.67
CA ALA A 57 5.02 6.36 -3.08
C ALA A 57 4.19 7.59 -2.65
N GLY A 58 3.02 7.39 -2.03
CA GLY A 58 2.15 8.47 -1.59
C GLY A 58 1.25 9.05 -2.68
N ASN A 59 1.04 8.37 -3.82
CA ASN A 59 0.04 8.84 -4.80
C ASN A 59 -1.38 8.50 -4.35
N VAL A 60 -1.81 9.07 -3.23
CA VAL A 60 -3.04 8.75 -2.51
C VAL A 60 -3.70 10.08 -2.11
N PRO A 61 -5.02 10.25 -2.34
CA PRO A 61 -5.75 11.44 -1.90
C PRO A 61 -5.79 11.56 -0.37
N SER A 62 -5.99 12.77 0.14
CA SER A 62 -5.99 13.12 1.56
C SER A 62 -7.00 12.29 2.37
N PHE A 63 -8.20 12.09 1.85
CA PHE A 63 -9.25 11.30 2.52
C PHE A 63 -8.89 9.82 2.67
N SER A 64 -8.03 9.29 1.79
CA SER A 64 -7.56 7.90 1.84
C SER A 64 -6.30 7.75 2.71
N ARG A 65 -5.80 8.86 3.27
CA ARG A 65 -4.70 8.91 4.25
C ARG A 65 -5.20 9.21 5.66
N LYS A 66 -6.25 10.01 5.78
CA LYS A 66 -6.75 10.52 7.04
C LYS A 66 -7.53 9.45 7.82
N LEU A 67 -7.12 9.22 9.06
CA LEU A 67 -7.75 8.32 10.01
C LEU A 67 -8.65 9.13 10.95
N ARG A 68 -9.93 8.78 11.02
CA ARG A 68 -10.92 9.49 11.85
C ARG A 68 -11.23 8.69 13.11
N PRO A 69 -10.97 9.22 14.32
CA PRO A 69 -11.41 8.55 15.55
C PRO A 69 -12.93 8.39 15.56
N LEU A 70 -13.39 7.15 15.70
CA LEU A 70 -14.81 6.81 15.79
C LEU A 70 -15.03 6.12 17.13
N THR A 71 -15.83 6.77 17.99
CA THR A 71 -16.15 6.28 19.33
C THR A 71 -17.53 5.62 19.35
N PHE A 72 -17.61 4.46 20.00
CA PHE A 72 -18.87 3.77 20.28
C PHE A 72 -18.82 3.08 21.66
N ARG A 73 -19.99 2.80 22.22
CA ARG A 73 -20.12 2.02 23.45
C ARG A 73 -20.59 0.61 23.13
N GLN A 74 -20.01 -0.38 23.82
CA GLN A 74 -20.41 -1.77 23.70
C GLN A 74 -20.46 -2.40 25.08
N THR A 75 -21.52 -3.15 25.36
CA THR A 75 -21.62 -3.96 26.57
C THR A 75 -21.27 -5.41 26.25
N LEU A 76 -20.44 -6.04 27.08
CA LEU A 76 -20.14 -7.48 27.07
C LEU A 76 -20.35 -8.02 28.50
N GLY A 77 -21.32 -8.93 28.66
CA GLY A 77 -21.75 -9.35 30.00
C GLY A 77 -22.26 -8.17 30.83
N SER A 78 -21.71 -7.99 32.03
CA SER A 78 -22.00 -6.85 32.91
C SER A 78 -21.12 -5.61 32.66
N ASN A 79 -20.09 -5.71 31.81
CA ASN A 79 -19.13 -4.65 31.59
C ASN A 79 -19.52 -3.77 30.39
N SER A 80 -19.46 -2.45 30.56
CA SER A 80 -19.63 -1.48 29.48
C SER A 80 -18.28 -0.89 29.09
N TYR A 81 -17.98 -0.88 27.80
CA TYR A 81 -16.73 -0.41 27.23
C TYR A 81 -16.98 0.78 26.33
N THR A 82 -16.16 1.82 26.46
CA THR A 82 -16.02 2.87 25.45
C THR A 82 -14.88 2.48 24.53
N VAL A 83 -15.18 2.28 23.24
CA VAL A 83 -14.22 1.83 22.24
C VAL A 83 -13.99 2.95 21.23
N VAL A 84 -12.73 3.22 20.90
CA VAL A 84 -12.34 4.14 19.83
C VAL A 84 -11.52 3.37 18.79
N ILE A 85 -12.00 3.37 17.56
CA ILE A 85 -11.28 2.88 16.38
C ILE A 85 -10.89 4.04 15.48
N PHE A 86 -9.95 3.82 14.57
CA PHE A 86 -9.47 4.84 13.65
C PHE A 86 -9.54 4.32 12.21
N PRO A 87 -10.72 4.28 11.58
CA PRO A 87 -10.86 4.00 10.16
C PRO A 87 -10.35 5.14 9.29
N VAL A 88 -9.85 4.82 8.10
CA VAL A 88 -9.68 5.83 7.03
C VAL A 88 -11.02 6.44 6.64
N CYS A 89 -11.02 7.74 6.33
CA CYS A 89 -12.24 8.50 6.03
C CYS A 89 -13.03 7.90 4.86
N ASP A 90 -12.34 7.36 3.86
CA ASP A 90 -12.94 6.71 2.70
C ASP A 90 -12.08 5.52 2.22
N TYR A 91 -12.57 4.77 1.23
CA TYR A 91 -11.86 3.62 0.68
C TYR A 91 -10.55 4.02 -0.02
N LEU A 92 -9.62 3.06 -0.10
CA LEU A 92 -8.34 3.28 -0.77
C LEU A 92 -8.52 3.72 -2.23
N ALA A 93 -7.78 4.75 -2.60
CA ALA A 93 -7.76 5.33 -3.93
C ALA A 93 -6.35 5.76 -4.33
N ILE A 94 -6.11 5.88 -5.63
CA ILE A 94 -4.86 6.41 -6.21
C ILE A 94 -5.17 7.70 -6.98
N GLY A 95 -4.36 8.73 -6.77
CA GLY A 95 -4.50 10.04 -7.42
C GLY A 95 -4.44 11.23 -6.45
N SER A 96 -5.02 12.36 -6.85
CA SER A 96 -5.19 13.57 -6.04
C SER A 96 -6.62 13.67 -5.47
N ASP A 97 -6.90 14.69 -4.67
CA ASP A 97 -8.26 14.92 -4.12
C ASP A 97 -9.29 15.24 -5.21
N GLU A 98 -8.83 15.83 -6.32
CA GLU A 98 -9.64 16.23 -7.47
C GLU A 98 -9.74 15.11 -8.53
N ASP A 99 -8.65 14.38 -8.76
CA ASP A 99 -8.59 13.28 -9.72
C ASP A 99 -8.04 12.01 -9.07
N TYR A 100 -8.95 11.14 -8.61
CA TYR A 100 -8.64 9.83 -8.05
C TYR A 100 -9.42 8.69 -8.71
N LEU A 101 -8.89 7.48 -8.55
CA LEU A 101 -9.53 6.21 -8.88
C LEU A 101 -9.65 5.36 -7.61
N TYR A 102 -10.85 4.89 -7.25
CA TYR A 102 -10.98 3.87 -6.21
C TYR A 102 -10.42 2.55 -6.74
N ILE A 103 -9.62 1.86 -5.92
CA ILE A 103 -8.91 0.67 -6.35
C ILE A 103 -9.40 -0.59 -5.64
N PRO A 104 -10.18 -1.44 -6.33
CA PRO A 104 -10.37 -2.82 -5.93
C PRO A 104 -9.03 -3.57 -5.88
N LEU A 105 -8.83 -4.36 -4.82
CA LEU A 105 -7.65 -5.20 -4.62
C LEU A 105 -8.07 -6.61 -4.26
N THR A 106 -7.19 -7.57 -4.55
CA THR A 106 -7.25 -8.88 -3.91
C THR A 106 -7.03 -8.75 -2.41
N PRO A 107 -7.63 -9.64 -1.59
CA PRO A 107 -7.41 -9.67 -0.15
C PRO A 107 -5.93 -9.76 0.27
N SER A 108 -5.10 -10.52 -0.45
CA SER A 108 -3.67 -10.62 -0.13
C SER A 108 -2.92 -9.30 -0.32
N THR A 109 -3.26 -8.55 -1.36
CA THR A 109 -2.64 -7.24 -1.61
C THR A 109 -3.17 -6.17 -0.66
N ALA A 110 -4.47 -6.21 -0.35
CA ALA A 110 -5.05 -5.37 0.71
C ALA A 110 -4.37 -5.65 2.06
N GLN A 111 -4.15 -6.93 2.41
CA GLN A 111 -3.43 -7.32 3.61
C GLN A 111 -1.99 -6.80 3.62
N TYR A 112 -1.27 -6.91 2.50
CA TYR A 112 0.09 -6.40 2.38
C TYR A 112 0.21 -4.89 2.64
N LEU A 113 -0.72 -4.10 2.09
CA LEU A 113 -0.78 -2.66 2.34
C LEU A 113 -1.16 -2.39 3.80
N ALA A 114 -2.10 -3.14 4.36
CA ALA A 114 -2.50 -3.01 5.75
C ALA A 114 -1.32 -3.25 6.71
N GLU A 115 -0.48 -4.27 6.48
CA GLU A 115 0.73 -4.50 7.32
C GLU A 115 1.67 -3.29 7.32
N ARG A 116 1.93 -2.71 6.13
CA ARG A 116 2.83 -1.54 6.01
C ARG A 116 2.29 -0.30 6.67
N MET A 117 0.97 -0.16 6.66
CA MET A 117 0.26 0.95 7.27
C MET A 117 -0.11 0.67 8.73
N HIS A 118 0.37 -0.43 9.33
CA HIS A 118 0.01 -0.85 10.68
C HIS A 118 -1.51 -0.89 10.92
N CYS A 119 -2.24 -1.37 9.92
CA CYS A 119 -3.69 -1.43 9.88
C CYS A 119 -4.21 -2.88 9.75
N SER A 120 -5.53 -3.01 9.83
CA SER A 120 -6.31 -4.20 9.50
C SER A 120 -7.54 -3.80 8.70
N MET A 121 -8.21 -4.77 8.08
CA MET A 121 -9.49 -4.59 7.42
C MET A 121 -10.60 -4.65 8.48
N PRO A 122 -11.77 -4.02 8.26
CA PRO A 122 -12.88 -4.06 9.21
C PRO A 122 -13.41 -5.49 9.37
N THR A 123 -14.05 -5.78 10.49
CA THR A 123 -14.98 -6.91 10.59
C THR A 123 -16.37 -6.47 10.09
N GLN A 124 -17.29 -7.41 9.88
CA GLN A 124 -18.70 -7.09 9.59
C GLN A 124 -19.27 -6.03 10.56
N LYS A 125 -19.10 -6.27 11.87
CA LYS A 125 -19.57 -5.37 12.93
C LYS A 125 -19.04 -3.95 12.78
N LEU A 126 -17.76 -3.80 12.44
CA LEU A 126 -17.17 -2.48 12.26
C LEU A 126 -17.62 -1.79 10.99
N VAL A 127 -17.89 -2.52 9.89
CA VAL A 127 -18.51 -1.94 8.70
C VAL A 127 -19.87 -1.31 9.05
N ASP A 128 -20.70 -2.01 9.81
CA ASP A 128 -22.01 -1.50 10.25
C ASP A 128 -21.89 -0.27 11.15
N ILE A 129 -20.98 -0.29 12.12
CA ILE A 129 -20.71 0.86 13.00
C ILE A 129 -20.23 2.06 12.20
N ILE A 130 -19.29 1.86 11.26
CA ILE A 130 -18.77 2.90 10.38
C ILE A 130 -19.89 3.48 9.54
N TYR A 131 -20.71 2.65 8.89
CA TYR A 131 -21.85 3.13 8.13
C TYR A 131 -22.79 3.97 9.00
N ASN A 132 -23.21 3.44 10.16
CA ASN A 132 -24.14 4.12 11.05
C ASN A 132 -23.63 5.49 11.50
N LYS A 133 -22.33 5.60 11.79
CA LYS A 133 -21.69 6.84 12.28
C LYS A 133 -21.14 7.75 11.17
N ALA A 134 -21.07 7.30 9.93
CA ALA A 134 -20.58 8.09 8.81
C ALA A 134 -21.42 9.35 8.63
N GLY A 135 -20.75 10.51 8.50
CA GLY A 135 -21.40 11.78 8.22
C GLY A 135 -22.00 11.83 6.82
N ILE A 136 -21.38 11.10 5.88
CA ILE A 136 -21.85 10.96 4.50
C ILE A 136 -22.16 9.49 4.22
N LYS A 137 -23.39 9.22 3.80
CA LYS A 137 -23.87 7.89 3.40
C LYS A 137 -24.31 7.96 1.95
N LEU A 138 -23.52 7.34 1.08
CA LEU A 138 -23.83 7.26 -0.34
C LEU A 138 -24.72 6.07 -0.63
N ARG A 139 -25.58 6.19 -1.66
CA ARG A 139 -26.44 5.09 -2.08
C ARG A 139 -25.66 4.15 -3.01
N PRO A 140 -25.94 2.84 -2.96
CA PRO A 140 -25.37 1.90 -3.91
C PRO A 140 -25.70 2.26 -5.37
N GLN A 141 -24.69 2.16 -6.25
CA GLN A 141 -24.81 2.36 -7.69
C GLN A 141 -24.34 1.09 -8.43
N PRO A 142 -25.12 0.00 -8.41
CA PRO A 142 -24.72 -1.25 -9.03
C PRO A 142 -24.66 -1.13 -10.56
N ILE A 143 -23.56 -1.57 -11.13
CA ILE A 143 -23.38 -1.77 -12.57
C ILE A 143 -23.79 -3.21 -12.90
N PRO A 144 -24.62 -3.44 -13.94
CA PRO A 144 -25.07 -4.77 -14.33
C PRO A 144 -23.91 -5.79 -14.49
N PRO A 145 -24.11 -7.05 -14.09
CA PRO A 145 -23.05 -8.05 -14.19
C PRO A 145 -22.55 -8.25 -15.63
N SER A 146 -21.23 -8.34 -15.77
CA SER A 146 -20.56 -8.64 -17.05
C SER A 146 -19.13 -9.14 -16.81
N ASP A 147 -18.51 -9.71 -17.84
CA ASP A 147 -17.10 -10.12 -17.80
C ASP A 147 -16.12 -8.94 -17.64
N GLN A 148 -16.62 -7.70 -17.80
CA GLN A 148 -15.84 -6.48 -17.65
C GLN A 148 -15.79 -5.97 -16.21
N MET A 149 -16.51 -6.58 -15.27
CA MET A 149 -16.63 -6.08 -13.89
C MET A 149 -15.28 -5.93 -13.13
N THR A 150 -14.24 -6.64 -13.56
CA THR A 150 -12.91 -6.64 -12.97
C THR A 150 -11.92 -5.72 -13.72
N THR A 151 -12.38 -4.99 -14.73
CA THR A 151 -11.54 -4.14 -15.58
C THR A 151 -11.52 -2.69 -15.13
N VAL A 152 -10.40 -2.02 -15.42
CA VAL A 152 -10.15 -0.64 -15.03
C VAL A 152 -11.18 0.35 -15.58
N PRO A 153 -11.70 0.21 -16.82
CA PRO A 153 -12.81 1.03 -17.30
C PRO A 153 -14.06 0.99 -16.40
N VAL A 154 -14.44 -0.19 -15.89
CA VAL A 154 -15.59 -0.31 -14.99
C VAL A 154 -15.28 0.27 -13.60
N PHE A 155 -14.01 0.21 -13.16
CA PHE A 155 -13.57 0.86 -11.93
C PHE A 155 -13.69 2.39 -12.03
N MET A 156 -13.32 2.95 -13.18
CA MET A 156 -13.51 4.37 -13.49
C MET A 156 -14.99 4.74 -13.50
N GLN A 157 -15.82 4.00 -14.25
CA GLN A 157 -17.26 4.24 -14.32
C GLN A 157 -17.90 4.30 -12.92
N HIS A 158 -17.57 3.36 -12.03
CA HIS A 158 -18.09 3.37 -10.66
C HIS A 158 -17.49 4.51 -9.81
N THR A 159 -16.23 4.87 -10.04
CA THR A 159 -15.63 6.02 -9.34
C THR A 159 -16.33 7.33 -9.73
N ASP A 160 -16.66 7.48 -11.01
CA ASP A 160 -17.34 8.67 -11.53
C ASP A 160 -18.77 8.77 -11.00
N SER A 161 -19.49 7.65 -10.87
CA SER A 161 -20.83 7.65 -10.24
C SER A 161 -20.79 8.02 -8.75
N VAL A 162 -19.74 7.65 -8.03
CA VAL A 162 -19.52 8.08 -6.64
C VAL A 162 -19.18 9.57 -6.56
N LYS A 163 -18.30 10.06 -7.44
CA LYS A 163 -17.97 11.49 -7.55
C LYS A 163 -19.20 12.33 -7.87
N GLN A 164 -20.03 11.87 -8.80
CA GLN A 164 -21.29 12.53 -9.16
C GLN A 164 -22.22 12.67 -7.95
N GLN A 165 -22.46 11.59 -7.20
CA GLN A 165 -23.29 11.65 -5.99
C GLN A 165 -22.77 12.68 -4.97
N LEU A 166 -21.45 12.71 -4.76
CA LEU A 166 -20.85 13.68 -3.83
C LEU A 166 -20.99 15.13 -4.33
N GLY A 167 -20.86 15.34 -5.64
CA GLY A 167 -21.08 16.64 -6.28
C GLY A 167 -22.53 17.11 -6.16
N GLU A 168 -23.50 16.22 -6.38
CA GLU A 168 -24.93 16.50 -6.22
C GLU A 168 -25.29 16.85 -4.76
N MET A 169 -24.56 16.30 -3.80
CA MET A 169 -24.70 16.65 -2.38
C MET A 169 -24.02 17.97 -2.00
N GLY A 170 -23.22 18.57 -2.89
CA GLY A 170 -22.37 19.72 -2.58
C GLY A 170 -21.36 19.42 -1.46
N TYR A 171 -20.94 18.17 -1.31
CA TYR A 171 -20.07 17.76 -0.21
C TYR A 171 -18.63 18.23 -0.42
N ASP A 172 -18.12 19.00 0.53
CA ASP A 172 -16.72 19.38 0.60
C ASP A 172 -15.88 18.27 1.24
N ARG A 173 -14.99 17.66 0.43
CA ARG A 173 -14.12 16.57 0.89
C ARG A 173 -13.09 17.00 1.94
N THR A 174 -12.85 18.31 2.15
CA THR A 174 -11.96 18.77 3.21
C THR A 174 -12.59 18.69 4.61
N ALA A 175 -13.89 18.39 4.72
CA ALA A 175 -14.64 18.38 5.97
C ALA A 175 -14.39 17.16 6.88
N ASP A 176 -13.38 16.32 6.59
CA ASP A 176 -12.92 15.19 7.43
C ASP A 176 -14.00 14.20 7.87
N SER A 177 -15.06 14.08 7.08
CA SER A 177 -16.16 13.17 7.39
C SER A 177 -15.87 11.76 6.87
N LEU A 178 -16.27 10.77 7.66
CA LEU A 178 -16.35 9.39 7.20
C LEU A 178 -17.44 9.28 6.12
N ILE A 179 -17.07 8.68 4.99
CA ILE A 179 -17.96 8.35 3.87
C ILE A 179 -18.15 6.83 3.86
N ALA A 180 -19.39 6.36 3.75
CA ALA A 180 -19.71 4.93 3.69
C ALA A 180 -20.85 4.63 2.71
N GLY A 181 -21.15 3.35 2.50
CA GLY A 181 -22.36 2.89 1.81
C GLY A 181 -22.21 2.64 0.30
N HIS A 182 -21.06 2.93 -0.30
CA HIS A 182 -20.87 2.84 -1.76
C HIS A 182 -19.94 1.71 -2.24
N LYS A 183 -19.41 0.87 -1.35
CA LYS A 183 -18.60 -0.31 -1.70
C LYS A 183 -18.93 -1.49 -0.79
N LYS A 184 -18.56 -2.68 -1.24
CA LYS A 184 -18.46 -3.91 -0.45
C LYS A 184 -17.08 -3.93 0.19
N ASP A 185 -17.00 -3.80 1.50
CA ASP A 185 -15.74 -3.87 2.24
C ASP A 185 -15.18 -5.30 2.15
N ILE A 186 -13.87 -5.41 1.89
CA ILE A 186 -13.12 -6.63 2.22
C ILE A 186 -13.00 -6.68 3.74
N ILE A 187 -13.45 -7.79 4.36
CA ILE A 187 -13.53 -7.89 5.83
C ILE A 187 -12.64 -8.97 6.42
N ILE A 188 -12.27 -8.80 7.69
CA ILE A 188 -11.73 -9.86 8.55
C ILE A 188 -12.89 -10.69 9.12
N SER A 189 -12.80 -12.02 8.94
CA SER A 189 -13.86 -12.97 9.32
C SER A 189 -13.27 -14.37 9.54
N ASN A 190 -13.92 -15.22 10.34
CA ASN A 190 -13.56 -16.64 10.40
C ASN A 190 -13.79 -17.36 9.06
N LYS A 191 -14.60 -16.78 8.17
CA LYS A 191 -14.87 -17.30 6.81
C LYS A 191 -13.68 -17.24 5.85
N ILE A 192 -12.59 -16.58 6.23
CA ILE A 192 -11.34 -16.59 5.46
C ILE A 192 -10.74 -17.99 5.39
N TYR A 193 -10.86 -18.76 6.49
CA TYR A 193 -10.22 -20.06 6.66
C TYR A 193 -11.22 -21.22 6.78
N SER A 194 -12.38 -21.10 6.11
CA SER A 194 -13.41 -22.12 6.20
C SER A 194 -12.89 -23.48 5.69
N PRO A 195 -13.00 -24.56 6.50
CA PRO A 195 -12.38 -25.85 6.20
C PRO A 195 -13.09 -26.62 5.09
N ASP A 196 -14.28 -26.17 4.67
CA ASP A 196 -15.11 -26.80 3.64
C ASP A 196 -14.58 -26.56 2.21
N ARG A 197 -13.50 -25.78 2.03
CA ARG A 197 -12.99 -25.41 0.70
C ARG A 197 -11.47 -25.44 0.60
N ASN A 198 -10.97 -26.02 -0.49
CA ASN A 198 -9.53 -26.23 -0.73
C ASN A 198 -8.80 -25.05 -1.39
N TYR A 199 -9.33 -23.82 -1.33
CA TYR A 199 -8.68 -22.66 -1.96
C TYR A 199 -9.01 -21.32 -1.30
N GLU A 200 -8.10 -20.36 -1.49
CA GLU A 200 -8.15 -19.01 -0.89
C GLU A 200 -9.34 -18.18 -1.38
N ARG A 201 -9.88 -17.35 -0.49
CA ARG A 201 -11.11 -16.57 -0.69
C ARG A 201 -10.94 -15.11 -0.31
N VAL A 202 -11.80 -14.29 -0.89
CA VAL A 202 -12.12 -12.96 -0.37
C VAL A 202 -13.44 -13.05 0.41
N VAL A 203 -13.50 -12.43 1.58
CA VAL A 203 -14.75 -12.24 2.32
C VAL A 203 -15.17 -10.79 2.20
N ILE A 204 -16.36 -10.56 1.67
CA ILE A 204 -16.90 -9.22 1.42
C ILE A 204 -18.23 -9.00 2.14
N TYR A 205 -18.49 -7.76 2.52
CA TYR A 205 -19.71 -7.34 3.20
C TYR A 205 -20.01 -5.85 2.98
N GLY A 206 -21.28 -5.47 3.01
CA GLY A 206 -21.70 -4.07 3.10
C GLY A 206 -22.43 -3.55 1.88
N TRP A 207 -22.00 -2.40 1.37
CA TRP A 207 -22.67 -1.65 0.30
C TRP A 207 -24.14 -1.34 0.68
N HIS A 208 -24.30 -0.56 1.75
CA HIS A 208 -25.57 -0.37 2.46
C HIS A 208 -26.54 0.61 1.80
N ARG A 209 -27.82 0.22 1.72
CA ARG A 209 -28.93 1.12 1.37
C ARG A 209 -29.34 1.99 2.56
N SER A 210 -29.40 1.40 3.75
CA SER A 210 -29.76 2.04 5.01
C SER A 210 -29.14 1.31 6.20
N VAL A 211 -29.37 1.81 7.42
CA VAL A 211 -28.87 1.20 8.66
C VAL A 211 -29.40 -0.22 8.77
N ASN A 212 -28.51 -1.20 8.96
CA ASN A 212 -28.82 -2.63 8.99
C ASN A 212 -29.39 -3.21 7.68
N ASP A 213 -29.21 -2.53 6.54
CA ASP A 213 -29.65 -2.99 5.21
C ASP A 213 -28.48 -3.01 4.19
N PRO A 214 -27.51 -3.93 4.35
CA PRO A 214 -26.46 -4.16 3.36
C PRO A 214 -27.02 -4.87 2.12
N ILE A 215 -26.66 -4.43 0.91
CA ILE A 215 -27.00 -5.22 -0.29
C ILE A 215 -26.08 -6.43 -0.45
N GLN A 216 -24.88 -6.36 0.12
CA GLN A 216 -23.93 -7.46 0.17
C GLN A 216 -23.93 -8.09 1.57
N PRO A 217 -24.60 -9.23 1.79
CA PRO A 217 -24.42 -10.01 3.00
C PRO A 217 -23.00 -10.60 3.05
N VAL A 218 -22.59 -11.14 4.21
CA VAL A 218 -21.26 -11.73 4.36
C VAL A 218 -21.10 -12.87 3.36
N TYR A 219 -20.19 -12.71 2.42
CA TYR A 219 -20.04 -13.61 1.29
C TYR A 219 -18.57 -13.97 1.06
N ASN A 220 -18.30 -15.27 0.88
CA ASN A 220 -16.97 -15.83 0.62
C ASN A 220 -16.95 -16.77 -0.59
N GLY A 221 -17.87 -16.57 -1.55
CA GLY A 221 -18.01 -17.47 -2.71
C GLY A 221 -17.02 -17.21 -3.85
N HIS A 222 -16.37 -16.04 -3.89
CA HIS A 222 -15.36 -15.72 -4.90
C HIS A 222 -13.96 -16.23 -4.52
N SER A 223 -13.11 -16.47 -5.51
CA SER A 223 -11.69 -16.79 -5.25
C SER A 223 -10.96 -15.56 -4.69
N ALA A 224 -9.82 -15.77 -4.03
CA ALA A 224 -8.97 -14.67 -3.56
C ALA A 224 -8.38 -13.80 -4.70
N GLN A 225 -8.50 -14.21 -5.96
CA GLN A 225 -8.06 -13.39 -7.10
C GLN A 225 -9.17 -12.50 -7.65
N TYR A 226 -10.40 -12.66 -7.17
CA TYR A 226 -11.54 -11.88 -7.64
C TYR A 226 -11.60 -10.51 -6.94
N ALA A 227 -11.52 -9.45 -7.73
CA ALA A 227 -11.70 -8.07 -7.28
C ALA A 227 -12.44 -7.28 -8.37
N ASP A 228 -13.74 -7.05 -8.15
CA ASP A 228 -14.59 -6.27 -9.05
C ASP A 228 -14.68 -4.79 -8.62
N TYR A 229 -15.30 -3.96 -9.47
CA TYR A 229 -15.49 -2.52 -9.21
C TYR A 229 -16.15 -2.19 -7.88
N SER A 230 -16.94 -3.11 -7.31
CA SER A 230 -17.73 -2.90 -6.10
C SER A 230 -16.94 -3.16 -4.83
N HIS A 231 -15.79 -3.84 -4.90
CA HIS A 231 -14.92 -4.07 -3.76
C HIS A 231 -14.28 -2.75 -3.28
N GLY A 232 -14.19 -2.61 -1.95
CA GLY A 232 -13.55 -1.50 -1.27
C GLY A 232 -12.58 -1.99 -0.21
N VAL A 233 -11.39 -1.39 -0.18
CA VAL A 233 -10.43 -1.59 0.91
C VAL A 233 -10.56 -0.41 1.85
N ARG A 234 -11.01 -0.65 3.08
CA ARG A 234 -11.01 0.33 4.16
C ARG A 234 -10.04 -0.14 5.22
N LEU A 235 -9.01 0.67 5.49
CA LEU A 235 -8.05 0.38 6.55
C LEU A 235 -8.55 0.93 7.89
N ILE A 236 -8.36 0.14 8.95
CA ILE A 236 -8.53 0.55 10.34
C ILE A 236 -7.18 0.40 11.01
N TRP A 237 -6.72 1.44 11.69
CA TRP A 237 -5.47 1.38 12.44
C TRP A 237 -5.50 0.24 13.47
N ASN A 238 -4.38 -0.47 13.64
CA ASN A 238 -4.31 -1.57 14.59
C ASN A 238 -4.41 -1.11 16.05
N THR A 239 -4.27 0.18 16.32
CA THR A 239 -4.50 0.73 17.66
C THR A 239 -5.98 1.00 17.88
N VAL A 240 -6.51 0.41 18.93
CA VAL A 240 -7.89 0.61 19.42
C VAL A 240 -7.81 1.10 20.85
N LEU A 241 -8.57 2.13 21.22
CA LEU A 241 -8.66 2.57 22.61
C LEU A 241 -9.86 1.89 23.27
N ILE A 242 -9.65 1.22 24.40
CA ILE A 242 -10.71 0.63 25.24
C ILE A 242 -10.67 1.36 26.59
N ASN A 243 -11.74 2.09 26.91
CA ASN A 243 -11.85 2.93 28.10
C ASN A 243 -10.70 3.96 28.23
N GLY A 244 -10.08 4.33 27.11
CA GLY A 244 -8.94 5.24 27.06
C GLY A 244 -7.58 4.55 26.92
N ASP A 245 -7.51 3.25 27.23
CA ASP A 245 -6.26 2.48 27.16
C ASP A 245 -6.02 1.90 25.78
N SER A 246 -4.78 2.01 25.28
CA SER A 246 -4.40 1.47 23.98
C SER A 246 -4.35 -0.05 23.98
N SER A 247 -4.89 -0.67 22.94
CA SER A 247 -4.92 -2.11 22.71
C SER A 247 -4.76 -2.43 21.22
N SER A 248 -4.33 -3.65 20.91
CA SER A 248 -4.18 -4.11 19.52
C SER A 248 -5.49 -4.69 18.98
N PHE A 249 -5.94 -4.19 17.84
CA PHE A 249 -7.09 -4.67 17.08
C PHE A 249 -7.11 -6.19 16.93
N ARG A 250 -5.96 -6.77 16.53
CA ARG A 250 -5.84 -8.20 16.27
C ARG A 250 -5.85 -9.03 17.54
N GLU A 251 -5.26 -8.52 18.62
CA GLU A 251 -5.25 -9.22 19.91
C GLU A 251 -6.63 -9.17 20.57
N ILE A 252 -7.37 -8.07 20.40
CA ILE A 252 -8.77 -7.99 20.81
C ILE A 252 -9.61 -9.06 20.10
N LEU A 253 -9.44 -9.22 18.78
CA LEU A 253 -10.18 -10.21 18.00
C LEU A 253 -9.89 -11.66 18.41
N LYS A 254 -8.67 -11.95 18.89
CA LYS A 254 -8.29 -13.30 19.39
C LYS A 254 -8.75 -13.55 20.83
N ASN A 255 -9.09 -12.52 21.59
CA ASN A 255 -9.40 -12.62 23.00
C ASN A 255 -10.89 -12.98 23.21
N SER A 256 -11.17 -14.09 23.89
CA SER A 256 -12.55 -14.58 24.13
C SER A 256 -13.43 -13.64 24.94
N GLN A 257 -12.85 -12.78 25.78
CA GLN A 257 -13.58 -11.81 26.60
C GLN A 257 -13.83 -10.49 25.86
N LEU A 258 -12.97 -10.13 24.91
CA LEU A 258 -13.00 -8.81 24.25
C LEU A 258 -13.37 -8.85 22.76
N ALA A 259 -13.32 -10.00 22.09
CA ALA A 259 -13.58 -10.09 20.66
C ALA A 259 -14.96 -9.55 20.27
N GLY A 260 -15.95 -9.71 21.16
CA GLY A 260 -17.29 -9.15 21.00
C GLY A 260 -17.33 -7.61 20.88
N LEU A 261 -16.27 -6.88 21.26
CA LEU A 261 -16.15 -5.44 21.02
C LEU A 261 -16.07 -5.13 19.52
N LEU A 262 -15.33 -5.96 18.78
CA LEU A 262 -14.99 -5.71 17.38
C LEU A 262 -15.59 -6.73 16.41
N SER A 263 -16.16 -7.83 16.88
CA SER A 263 -16.66 -8.92 16.01
C SER A 263 -18.03 -9.42 16.45
N SER A 264 -18.93 -9.60 15.48
CA SER A 264 -20.20 -10.32 15.65
C SER A 264 -20.03 -11.84 15.62
N GLU A 265 -18.90 -12.34 15.13
CA GLU A 265 -18.56 -13.77 15.05
C GLU A 265 -17.93 -14.30 16.35
N GLY A 266 -17.75 -13.44 17.36
CA GLY A 266 -16.92 -13.74 18.52
C GLY A 266 -15.44 -13.77 18.13
N VAL A 267 -14.70 -14.74 18.67
CA VAL A 267 -13.24 -14.87 18.46
C VAL A 267 -12.90 -15.12 17.00
N ILE A 268 -11.94 -14.35 16.48
CA ILE A 268 -11.28 -14.59 15.18
C ILE A 268 -9.81 -14.90 15.47
N THR A 269 -9.46 -16.18 15.43
CA THR A 269 -8.11 -16.67 15.80
C THR A 269 -7.01 -16.24 14.82
N ARG A 270 -7.39 -16.05 13.55
CA ARG A 270 -6.51 -15.63 12.46
C ARG A 270 -7.08 -14.37 11.79
N PRO A 271 -6.92 -13.19 12.41
CA PRO A 271 -7.53 -11.95 11.92
C PRO A 271 -6.70 -11.30 10.80
N TYR A 272 -6.38 -12.06 9.75
CA TYR A 272 -5.59 -11.64 8.60
C TYR A 272 -5.88 -12.55 7.40
N TYR A 273 -5.61 -12.07 6.19
CA TYR A 273 -5.59 -12.92 4.99
C TYR A 273 -4.21 -13.59 4.82
N PRO A 274 -4.14 -14.85 4.39
CA PRO A 274 -2.87 -15.49 4.09
C PRO A 274 -2.19 -14.84 2.87
N PRO A 275 -0.85 -14.94 2.74
CA PRO A 275 -0.16 -14.65 1.50
C PRO A 275 -0.68 -15.57 0.38
N SER A 276 -0.80 -15.06 -0.85
CA SER A 276 -1.22 -15.82 -2.02
C SER A 276 -0.07 -16.03 -3.02
N ASP A 277 -0.23 -16.92 -4.00
CA ASP A 277 0.74 -17.08 -5.10
C ASP A 277 0.93 -15.79 -5.93
N LEU A 278 -0.16 -15.03 -6.06
CA LEU A 278 -0.14 -13.69 -6.66
C LEU A 278 0.79 -12.76 -5.87
N PHE A 279 0.72 -12.80 -4.54
CA PHE A 279 1.58 -12.02 -3.67
C PHE A 279 3.06 -12.40 -3.81
N THR A 280 3.37 -13.70 -3.92
CA THR A 280 4.74 -14.17 -4.18
C THR A 280 5.27 -13.63 -5.51
N SER A 281 4.42 -13.63 -6.55
CA SER A 281 4.75 -13.09 -7.87
C SER A 281 4.96 -11.57 -7.81
N MET A 282 4.10 -10.82 -7.11
CA MET A 282 4.29 -9.40 -6.85
C MET A 282 5.57 -9.10 -6.06
N GLY A 283 5.94 -9.93 -5.09
CA GLY A 283 7.18 -9.78 -4.32
C GLY A 283 8.41 -9.71 -5.22
N SER A 284 8.44 -10.51 -6.29
CA SER A 284 9.51 -10.44 -7.30
C SER A 284 9.49 -9.12 -8.09
N LEU A 285 8.31 -8.61 -8.46
CA LEU A 285 8.12 -7.38 -9.24
C LEU A 285 8.27 -6.08 -8.41
N LEU A 286 8.05 -6.16 -7.10
CA LEU A 286 8.30 -5.06 -6.16
C LEU A 286 9.80 -4.93 -5.88
N ASN A 287 10.53 -6.05 -5.88
CA ASN A 287 11.98 -6.08 -5.74
C ASN A 287 12.74 -5.80 -7.05
N SER A 288 12.05 -5.75 -8.19
CA SER A 288 12.65 -5.43 -9.50
C SER A 288 12.75 -3.93 -9.81
N SER A 289 12.27 -3.04 -8.92
CA SER A 289 12.62 -1.62 -8.94
C SER A 289 13.87 -1.36 -8.09
N PRO A 290 14.79 -0.47 -8.50
CA PRO A 290 16.06 -0.30 -7.81
C PRO A 290 15.87 0.29 -6.41
N SER A 291 15.75 -0.57 -5.40
CA SER A 291 15.51 -0.18 -4.01
C SER A 291 16.78 0.32 -3.29
N GLN A 292 17.95 0.15 -3.89
CA GLN A 292 19.25 0.46 -3.31
C GLN A 292 20.23 1.00 -4.35
N PHE A 293 21.13 1.88 -3.88
CA PHE A 293 22.37 2.18 -4.59
C PHE A 293 23.29 0.97 -4.49
N ILE A 294 23.69 0.42 -5.64
CA ILE A 294 24.56 -0.75 -5.69
C ILE A 294 25.67 -0.50 -6.69
N LEU A 295 26.92 -0.65 -6.27
CA LEU A 295 28.04 -0.87 -7.18
C LEU A 295 28.29 -2.38 -7.27
N PHE A 296 28.15 -2.96 -8.46
CA PHE A 296 28.36 -4.40 -8.67
C PHE A 296 29.85 -4.72 -8.84
N PRO A 297 30.28 -5.97 -8.59
CA PRO A 297 31.57 -6.44 -9.05
C PRO A 297 31.75 -6.23 -10.55
N ASN A 298 32.96 -5.91 -10.99
CA ASN A 298 33.29 -5.80 -12.39
C ASN A 298 33.41 -7.18 -13.02
N TYR A 299 33.07 -7.30 -14.30
CA TYR A 299 33.22 -8.55 -15.04
C TYR A 299 33.80 -8.30 -16.44
N PRO A 300 34.83 -9.07 -16.87
CA PRO A 300 35.54 -10.08 -16.08
C PRO A 300 36.39 -9.46 -14.94
N ASN A 301 36.76 -10.27 -13.94
CA ASN A 301 37.74 -9.94 -12.89
C ASN A 301 38.41 -11.24 -12.39
N PRO A 302 39.72 -11.47 -12.59
CA PRO A 302 40.67 -10.58 -13.27
C PRO A 302 40.30 -10.33 -14.74
N PHE A 303 40.78 -9.23 -15.31
CA PHE A 303 40.48 -8.87 -16.70
C PHE A 303 41.75 -8.55 -17.49
N ASN A 304 41.72 -8.82 -18.80
CA ASN A 304 42.77 -8.42 -19.73
C ASN A 304 42.28 -7.30 -20.64
N GLY A 305 42.93 -6.14 -20.53
CA GLY A 305 42.65 -4.96 -21.33
C GLY A 305 41.34 -4.25 -21.00
N THR A 306 40.22 -4.95 -20.87
CA THR A 306 38.90 -4.31 -20.71
C THR A 306 37.98 -5.04 -19.72
N THR A 307 37.19 -4.30 -18.93
CA THR A 307 36.18 -4.84 -18.01
C THR A 307 34.89 -4.00 -18.03
N THR A 308 33.78 -4.60 -17.63
CA THR A 308 32.49 -3.90 -17.49
C THR A 308 32.23 -3.58 -16.03
N LEU A 309 31.94 -2.31 -15.75
CA LEU A 309 31.51 -1.81 -14.45
C LEU A 309 30.01 -1.56 -14.50
N SER A 310 29.27 -2.21 -13.61
CA SER A 310 27.81 -2.05 -13.51
C SER A 310 27.44 -1.40 -12.19
N TYR A 311 26.43 -0.54 -12.20
CA TYR A 311 25.86 0.04 -11.00
C TYR A 311 24.37 0.30 -11.15
N ARG A 312 23.70 0.47 -10.00
CA ARG A 312 22.27 0.72 -9.88
C ARG A 312 22.04 1.97 -9.04
N LEU A 313 21.18 2.86 -9.52
CA LEU A 313 20.79 4.09 -8.84
C LEU A 313 19.37 3.93 -8.27
N LYS A 314 19.21 4.21 -6.97
CA LYS A 314 17.91 4.20 -6.29
C LYS A 314 16.99 5.33 -6.76
N GLN A 315 17.56 6.50 -7.01
CA GLN A 315 16.84 7.72 -7.39
C GLN A 315 17.70 8.54 -8.36
N SER A 316 17.05 9.45 -9.09
CA SER A 316 17.74 10.39 -9.97
C SER A 316 18.71 11.26 -9.17
N THR A 317 20.00 11.22 -9.50
CA THR A 317 21.06 11.86 -8.70
C THR A 317 22.29 12.18 -9.56
N PRO A 318 23.11 13.17 -9.19
CA PRO A 318 24.46 13.28 -9.74
C PRO A 318 25.31 12.06 -9.39
N VAL A 319 25.97 11.48 -10.38
CA VAL A 319 26.80 10.28 -10.25
C VAL A 319 28.20 10.54 -10.78
N ASN A 320 29.20 10.12 -10.01
CA ASN A 320 30.58 10.06 -10.43
C ASN A 320 31.13 8.63 -10.25
N LEU A 321 31.58 8.01 -11.35
CA LEU A 321 32.32 6.74 -11.34
C LEU A 321 33.75 7.01 -11.79
N SER A 322 34.70 6.83 -10.87
CA SER A 322 36.13 7.10 -11.13
C SER A 322 37.00 5.89 -10.79
N ILE A 323 38.14 5.78 -11.46
CA ILE A 323 39.16 4.74 -11.28
C ILE A 323 40.37 5.31 -10.54
N TYR A 324 40.92 4.51 -9.63
CA TYR A 324 42.06 4.84 -8.78
C TYR A 324 43.11 3.73 -8.85
N ASN A 325 44.39 4.12 -8.75
CA ASN A 325 45.50 3.16 -8.65
C ASN A 325 45.72 2.69 -7.20
N ALA A 326 46.70 1.80 -6.98
CA ALA A 326 47.02 1.25 -5.66
C ALA A 326 47.50 2.29 -4.63
N LYS A 327 47.94 3.48 -5.06
CA LYS A 327 48.32 4.61 -4.20
C LYS A 327 47.13 5.50 -3.83
N GLY A 328 45.94 5.22 -4.37
CA GLY A 328 44.74 6.04 -4.17
C GLY A 328 44.65 7.26 -5.09
N GLU A 329 45.52 7.36 -6.09
CA GLU A 329 45.49 8.46 -7.06
C GLU A 329 44.40 8.19 -8.10
N LYS A 330 43.57 9.19 -8.41
CA LYS A 330 42.52 9.08 -9.44
C LYS A 330 43.17 9.13 -10.83
N ILE A 331 42.99 8.06 -11.60
CA ILE A 331 43.61 7.90 -12.94
C ILE A 331 42.61 8.04 -14.09
N ALA A 332 41.31 7.90 -13.83
CA ALA A 332 40.26 8.11 -14.82
C ALA A 332 38.93 8.48 -14.17
N THR A 333 38.08 9.21 -14.89
CA THR A 333 36.67 9.40 -14.56
C THR A 333 35.86 8.88 -15.75
N LEU A 334 35.05 7.85 -15.52
CA LEU A 334 34.27 7.18 -16.57
C LEU A 334 32.91 7.86 -16.79
N ILE A 335 32.33 8.41 -15.73
CA ILE A 335 31.11 9.20 -15.81
C ILE A 335 31.08 10.24 -14.70
N ASN A 336 30.51 11.41 -14.99
CA ASN A 336 30.30 12.49 -14.04
C ASN A 336 29.08 13.34 -14.46
N GLN A 337 27.87 12.81 -14.29
CA GLN A 337 26.65 13.47 -14.76
C GLN A 337 25.44 13.12 -13.88
N PHE A 338 24.35 13.86 -14.06
CA PHE A 338 23.05 13.50 -13.50
C PHE A 338 22.44 12.34 -14.29
N GLN A 339 21.96 11.31 -13.59
CA GLN A 339 21.31 10.16 -14.20
C GLN A 339 19.99 9.84 -13.48
N PRO A 340 18.93 9.43 -14.23
CA PRO A 340 17.72 8.89 -13.64
C PRO A 340 17.94 7.64 -12.77
N ALA A 341 16.93 7.24 -12.00
CA ALA A 341 16.95 5.93 -11.35
C ALA A 341 17.03 4.81 -12.40
N GLY A 342 17.85 3.79 -12.17
CA GLY A 342 18.05 2.72 -13.15
C GLY A 342 19.34 1.95 -12.98
N GLU A 343 19.56 0.99 -13.88
CA GLU A 343 20.83 0.26 -13.99
C GLU A 343 21.66 0.76 -15.16
N TYR A 344 22.96 0.83 -14.94
CA TYR A 344 23.92 1.35 -15.90
C TYR A 344 25.10 0.41 -16.01
N ARG A 345 25.64 0.30 -17.23
CA ARG A 345 26.85 -0.48 -17.54
C ARG A 345 27.80 0.40 -18.33
N LEU A 346 29.05 0.45 -17.89
CA LEU A 346 30.13 1.19 -18.54
C LEU A 346 31.32 0.26 -18.72
N GLN A 347 31.96 0.37 -19.88
CA GLN A 347 33.17 -0.39 -20.18
C GLN A 347 34.39 0.47 -19.86
N TRP A 348 35.36 -0.10 -19.13
CA TRP A 348 36.66 0.53 -18.91
C TRP A 348 37.73 -0.19 -19.71
N ASN A 349 38.31 0.52 -20.69
CA ASN A 349 39.47 0.06 -21.44
C ASN A 349 40.75 0.53 -20.71
N ALA A 350 41.48 -0.44 -20.15
CA ALA A 350 42.72 -0.27 -19.42
C ALA A 350 43.95 -0.80 -20.19
N ALA A 351 43.88 -1.00 -21.52
CA ALA A 351 44.95 -1.62 -22.30
C ALA A 351 46.31 -0.90 -22.21
N THR A 352 46.29 0.41 -21.95
CA THR A 352 47.48 1.26 -21.77
C THR A 352 48.01 1.29 -20.34
N PHE A 353 47.34 0.64 -19.39
CA PHE A 353 47.73 0.59 -17.99
C PHE A 353 48.50 -0.71 -17.66
N SER A 354 49.35 -0.67 -16.63
CA SER A 354 50.14 -1.82 -16.19
C SER A 354 49.28 -2.87 -15.46
N SER A 355 49.69 -4.13 -15.53
CA SER A 355 49.12 -5.21 -14.69
C SER A 355 49.20 -4.83 -13.22
N GLY A 356 48.12 -5.08 -12.47
CA GLY A 356 48.08 -4.71 -11.06
C GLY A 356 46.68 -4.49 -10.50
N CYS A 357 46.66 -4.09 -9.24
CA CYS A 357 45.44 -3.81 -8.48
C CYS A 357 44.96 -2.38 -8.73
N TYR A 358 43.67 -2.24 -9.06
CA TYR A 358 42.98 -0.97 -9.21
C TYR A 358 41.70 -0.94 -8.39
N PHE A 359 41.18 0.27 -8.17
CA PHE A 359 39.93 0.49 -7.48
C PHE A 359 39.00 1.36 -8.32
N TYR A 360 37.71 1.09 -8.26
CA TYR A 360 36.69 1.95 -8.83
C TYR A 360 35.74 2.39 -7.73
N ARG A 361 35.34 3.66 -7.77
CA ARG A 361 34.46 4.28 -6.78
C ARG A 361 33.28 4.92 -7.46
N LEU A 362 32.08 4.51 -7.05
CA LEU A 362 30.83 5.18 -7.37
C LEU A 362 30.50 6.15 -6.24
N SER A 363 30.22 7.40 -6.58
CA SER A 363 29.82 8.43 -5.63
C SER A 363 28.62 9.23 -6.14
N SER A 364 27.76 9.61 -5.20
CA SER A 364 26.63 10.53 -5.37
C SER A 364 26.46 11.35 -4.09
N ALA A 365 25.47 12.25 -4.05
CA ALA A 365 25.24 13.13 -2.91
C ALA A 365 25.12 12.41 -1.55
N SER A 366 24.54 11.20 -1.52
CA SER A 366 24.27 10.45 -0.27
C SER A 366 24.86 9.04 -0.25
N PHE A 367 25.72 8.69 -1.21
CA PHE A 367 26.25 7.33 -1.33
C PHE A 367 27.67 7.33 -1.90
N SER A 368 28.55 6.52 -1.32
CA SER A 368 29.89 6.27 -1.83
C SER A 368 30.28 4.82 -1.59
N GLN A 369 30.63 4.09 -2.65
CA GLN A 369 31.09 2.71 -2.56
C GLN A 369 32.31 2.52 -3.46
N SER A 370 33.32 1.81 -2.94
CA SER A 370 34.52 1.45 -3.70
C SER A 370 34.65 -0.06 -3.82
N ARG A 371 35.22 -0.54 -4.92
CA ARG A 371 35.53 -1.95 -5.15
C ARG A 371 36.90 -2.11 -5.80
N LYS A 372 37.50 -3.28 -5.58
CA LYS A 372 38.80 -3.68 -6.11
C LYS A 372 38.64 -4.48 -7.40
N MET A 373 39.54 -4.28 -8.35
CA MET A 373 39.66 -5.07 -9.58
C MET A 373 41.14 -5.38 -9.89
N LEU A 374 41.38 -6.52 -10.54
CA LEU A 374 42.71 -6.99 -10.91
C LEU A 374 42.86 -6.98 -12.43
N MET A 375 43.79 -6.15 -12.94
CA MET A 375 44.17 -6.13 -14.34
C MET A 375 45.36 -7.07 -14.56
N ILE A 376 45.23 -7.96 -15.53
CA ILE A 376 46.27 -8.86 -15.99
C ILE A 376 46.54 -8.57 -17.47
N LYS A 377 47.77 -8.73 -17.92
CA LYS A 377 48.14 -8.51 -19.32
C LYS A 377 48.64 -9.82 -19.92
#